data_AF-A0A645EC05-F1
#
_entry.id   AF-A0A645EC05-F1
#
_cell.length_a   1.000
_cell.length_b   1.000
_cell.length_c   1.000
_cell.angle_alpha   90.00
_cell.angle_beta   90.00
_cell.angle_gamma   90.00
#
_symmetry.space_group_name_H-M   'P 1'
#
loop_
_entity.id
_entity.type
_entity.pdbx_description
1 polymer ?
#
loop_
_entity_poly.entity_id
_entity_poly.type
_entity_poly.pdbx_seq_one_letter_code
_entity_poly.pdbx_strand_id
1 'polypeptide(L)'
;MKKQREQVQQYVTQLEKQLPSKAEMAALLSDINQAGLGRSLQFEVFRPGAMVTKEYYAELPITLKVTGRYHDIGAFASDIAFLSRIVTLNNLSIAPGSKDTDVLSMDATARTFRYLDADEVKAQRDAAKRKK
;
A
#
# COMPACT_ATOMS: atom_id res chain seq x y z
N MET A 1 3.91 23.47 39.20
CA MET A 1 4.75 23.47 37.97
C MET A 1 5.20 22.09 37.49
N LYS A 2 5.47 21.07 38.34
CA LYS A 2 5.82 19.70 37.86
C LYS A 2 4.62 18.89 37.31
N LYS A 3 3.46 18.96 37.97
CA LYS A 3 2.24 18.23 37.56
C LYS A 3 1.70 18.59 36.16
N GLN A 4 1.91 19.84 35.71
CA GLN A 4 1.42 20.29 34.41
C GLN A 4 2.30 19.81 33.24
N ARG A 5 3.60 19.57 33.49
CA ARG A 5 4.51 18.97 32.50
C ARG A 5 4.22 17.48 32.30
N GLU A 6 3.86 16.76 33.35
CA GLU A 6 3.50 15.34 33.26
C GLU A 6 2.16 15.13 32.52
N GLN A 7 1.17 15.99 32.75
CA GLN A 7 -0.09 15.93 32.00
C GLN A 7 0.08 16.25 30.51
N VAL A 8 0.94 17.21 30.15
CA VAL A 8 1.26 17.49 28.74
C VAL A 8 2.03 16.33 28.10
N GLN A 9 2.96 15.70 28.81
CA GLN A 9 3.72 14.55 28.28
C GLN A 9 2.82 13.33 28.04
N GLN A 10 1.87 13.05 28.95
CA GLN A 10 0.88 11.99 28.77
C GLN A 10 -0.08 12.28 27.60
N TYR A 11 -0.44 13.54 27.39
CA TYR A 11 -1.27 13.95 26.25
C TYR A 11 -0.54 13.79 24.91
N VAL A 12 0.77 14.12 24.84
CA VAL A 12 1.61 13.93 23.65
C VAL A 12 1.82 12.45 23.32
N THR A 13 2.09 11.60 24.32
CA THR A 13 2.26 10.15 24.11
C THR A 13 0.95 9.44 23.75
N GLN A 14 -0.22 10.01 24.09
CA GLN A 14 -1.52 9.51 23.65
C GLN A 14 -1.82 9.88 22.19
N LEU A 15 -1.37 11.05 21.72
CA LEU A 15 -1.49 11.48 20.33
C LEU A 15 -0.57 10.69 19.39
N GLU A 16 0.65 10.36 19.82
CA GLU A 16 1.58 9.52 19.04
C GLU A 16 1.09 8.05 18.88
N LYS A 17 0.25 7.57 19.81
CA LYS A 17 -0.41 6.26 19.71
C LYS A 17 -1.68 6.26 18.84
N GLN A 18 -2.17 7.43 18.45
CA GLN A 18 -3.37 7.56 17.63
C GLN A 18 -3.00 7.87 16.17
N LEU A 19 -2.62 6.80 15.46
CA LEU A 19 -2.95 6.57 14.04
C LEU A 19 -2.28 7.49 12.99
N PRO A 20 -1.07 7.12 12.51
CA PRO A 20 -0.77 7.34 11.09
C PRO A 20 -0.59 6.05 10.30
N SER A 21 0.24 5.09 10.72
CA SER A 21 0.72 4.06 9.75
C SER A 21 -0.31 3.00 9.29
N LYS A 22 -1.19 2.50 10.16
CA LYS A 22 -2.18 1.46 9.80
C LYS A 22 -3.43 2.02 9.09
N ALA A 23 -3.90 3.19 9.52
CA ALA A 23 -5.06 3.86 8.94
C ALA A 23 -4.73 4.34 7.52
N GLU A 24 -3.51 4.82 7.29
CA GLU A 24 -3.03 5.15 5.96
C GLU A 24 -3.08 3.93 5.04
N MET A 25 -2.62 2.76 5.49
CA MET A 25 -2.68 1.56 4.65
C MET A 25 -4.11 1.16 4.28
N ALA A 26 -5.06 1.23 5.21
CA ALA A 26 -6.46 0.94 4.92
C ALA A 26 -7.06 1.93 3.91
N ALA A 27 -6.76 3.22 4.07
CA ALA A 27 -7.16 4.25 3.12
C ALA A 27 -6.58 3.99 1.73
N LEU A 28 -5.30 3.59 1.64
CA LEU A 28 -4.66 3.30 0.36
C LEU A 28 -5.29 2.13 -0.38
N LEU A 29 -5.63 1.06 0.34
CA LEU A 29 -6.33 -0.07 -0.24
C LEU A 29 -7.71 0.35 -0.77
N SER A 30 -8.40 1.24 -0.05
CA SER A 30 -9.66 1.83 -0.49
C SER A 30 -9.47 2.68 -1.75
N ASP A 31 -8.46 3.55 -1.79
CA ASP A 31 -8.18 4.43 -2.93
C ASP A 31 -7.89 3.61 -4.20
N ILE A 32 -7.06 2.57 -4.09
CA ILE A 32 -6.75 1.66 -5.21
C ILE A 32 -8.02 0.94 -5.68
N ASN A 33 -8.85 0.47 -4.75
CA ASN A 33 -10.09 -0.23 -5.09
C ASN A 33 -11.10 0.73 -5.77
N GLN A 34 -11.22 1.97 -5.28
CA GLN A 34 -12.06 3.00 -5.88
C GLN A 34 -11.58 3.40 -7.27
N ALA A 35 -10.26 3.51 -7.49
CA ALA A 35 -9.69 3.78 -8.81
C ALA A 35 -10.10 2.69 -9.82
N GLY A 36 -10.06 1.40 -9.43
CA GLY A 36 -10.48 0.32 -10.32
C GLY A 36 -11.98 0.28 -10.56
N LEU A 37 -12.78 0.42 -9.51
CA LEU A 37 -14.25 0.44 -9.60
C LEU A 37 -14.75 1.64 -10.44
N GLY A 38 -14.11 2.81 -10.31
CA GLY A 38 -14.42 4.01 -11.09
C GLY A 38 -14.16 3.84 -12.59
N ARG A 39 -13.33 2.87 -12.98
CA ARG A 39 -13.07 2.49 -14.38
C ARG A 39 -13.86 1.28 -14.84
N SER A 40 -14.88 0.85 -14.08
CA SER A 40 -15.66 -0.36 -14.38
C SER A 40 -14.81 -1.63 -14.48
N LEU A 41 -13.63 -1.65 -13.84
CA LEU A 41 -12.80 -2.84 -13.78
C LEU A 41 -13.32 -3.79 -12.71
N GLN A 42 -13.30 -5.08 -13.02
CA GLN A 42 -13.69 -6.12 -12.08
C GLN A 42 -12.44 -6.75 -11.45
N PHE A 43 -12.33 -6.65 -10.12
CA PHE A 43 -11.25 -7.29 -9.39
C PHE A 43 -11.54 -8.79 -9.22
N GLU A 44 -10.69 -9.64 -9.80
CA GLU A 44 -10.67 -11.08 -9.50
C GLU A 44 -9.80 -11.37 -8.26
N VAL A 45 -8.68 -10.65 -8.16
CA VAL A 45 -7.75 -10.77 -7.04
C VAL A 45 -7.39 -9.37 -6.57
N PHE A 46 -7.54 -9.14 -5.26
CA PHE A 46 -7.02 -7.97 -4.59
C PHE A 46 -6.56 -8.39 -3.20
N ARG A 47 -5.27 -8.71 -3.08
CA ARG A 47 -4.73 -9.32 -1.85
C ARG A 47 -3.46 -8.61 -1.41
N PRO A 48 -3.49 -7.92 -0.27
CA PRO A 48 -2.27 -7.43 0.39
C PRO A 48 -1.39 -8.62 0.80
N GLY A 49 -0.10 -8.53 0.50
CA GLY A 49 0.92 -9.48 0.91
C GLY A 49 1.49 -9.17 2.29
N ALA A 50 2.58 -9.85 2.64
CA ALA A 50 3.32 -9.55 3.85
C ALA A 50 4.15 -8.27 3.67
N MET A 51 4.17 -7.43 4.71
CA MET A 51 5.03 -6.25 4.74
C MET A 51 6.50 -6.66 4.71
N VAL A 52 7.28 -6.07 3.81
CA VAL A 52 8.72 -6.32 3.70
C VAL A 52 9.45 -5.09 4.21
N THR A 53 10.08 -5.24 5.36
CA THR A 53 10.89 -4.17 5.97
C THR A 53 12.29 -4.15 5.36
N LYS A 54 12.73 -2.99 4.89
CA LYS A 54 14.10 -2.66 4.48
C LYS A 54 14.75 -1.76 5.53
N GLU A 55 15.98 -1.32 5.31
CA GLU A 55 16.77 -0.59 6.31
C GLU A 55 16.12 0.72 6.80
N TYR A 56 15.40 1.42 5.92
CA TYR A 56 14.81 2.74 6.21
C TYR A 56 13.32 2.85 5.87
N TYR A 57 12.75 1.85 5.21
CA TYR A 57 11.39 1.86 4.72
C TYR A 57 10.77 0.46 4.76
N ALA A 58 9.45 0.39 4.74
CA ALA A 58 8.71 -0.84 4.50
C ALA A 58 7.96 -0.75 3.18
N GLU A 59 7.99 -1.83 2.42
CA GLU A 59 7.15 -2.01 1.23
C GLU A 59 5.97 -2.95 1.56
N LEU A 60 4.78 -2.64 1.06
CA LEU A 60 3.65 -3.56 1.07
C LEU A 60 3.29 -3.94 -0.37
N PRO A 61 3.59 -5.18 -0.79
CA PRO A 61 3.15 -5.67 -2.09
C PRO A 61 1.66 -6.05 -2.03
N ILE A 62 0.92 -5.72 -3.06
CA ILE A 62 -0.50 -6.03 -3.24
C ILE A 62 -0.62 -6.75 -4.58
N THR A 63 -1.04 -8.01 -4.54
CA THR A 63 -1.32 -8.77 -5.75
C THR A 63 -2.68 -8.35 -6.28
N LEU A 64 -2.73 -7.93 -7.53
CA LEU A 64 -3.95 -7.51 -8.20
C LEU A 64 -4.15 -8.26 -9.51
N LYS A 65 -5.38 -8.70 -9.72
CA LYS A 65 -5.87 -9.24 -10.98
C LYS A 65 -7.20 -8.57 -11.28
N VAL A 66 -7.27 -7.87 -12.39
CA VAL A 66 -8.47 -7.15 -12.82
C VAL A 66 -8.84 -7.53 -14.24
N THR A 67 -10.12 -7.50 -14.54
CA THR A 67 -10.65 -7.69 -15.89
C THR A 67 -11.42 -6.46 -16.35
N GLY A 68 -11.31 -6.15 -17.64
CA GLY A 68 -11.96 -5.00 -18.26
C GLY A 68 -11.42 -4.72 -19.65
N ARG A 69 -11.81 -3.58 -20.23
CA ARG A 69 -11.34 -3.19 -21.56
C ARG A 69 -9.95 -2.54 -21.48
N TYR A 70 -9.22 -2.56 -22.59
CA TYR A 70 -7.86 -2.00 -22.68
C TYR A 70 -7.76 -0.55 -22.18
N HIS A 71 -8.69 0.32 -22.60
CA HIS A 71 -8.68 1.73 -22.23
C HIS A 71 -8.94 1.94 -20.73
N ASP A 72 -9.83 1.13 -20.14
CA ASP A 72 -10.16 1.19 -18.72
C ASP A 72 -8.97 0.73 -17.87
N ILE A 73 -8.25 -0.30 -18.32
CA ILE A 73 -7.00 -0.78 -17.69
C ILE A 73 -5.91 0.30 -17.74
N GLY A 74 -5.72 0.93 -18.91
CA GLY A 74 -4.75 2.02 -19.05
C GLY A 74 -5.09 3.23 -18.18
N ALA A 75 -6.38 3.60 -18.11
CA ALA A 75 -6.85 4.68 -17.25
C ALA A 75 -6.65 4.35 -15.77
N PHE A 76 -6.92 3.11 -15.35
CA PHE A 76 -6.63 2.66 -13.98
C PHE A 76 -5.14 2.77 -13.65
N ALA A 77 -4.25 2.31 -14.54
CA ALA A 77 -2.82 2.44 -14.31
C ALA A 77 -2.39 3.91 -14.17
N SER A 78 -3.01 4.81 -14.94
CA SER A 78 -2.82 6.25 -14.81
C SER A 78 -3.32 6.79 -13.46
N ASP A 79 -4.51 6.40 -13.02
CA ASP A 79 -5.08 6.85 -11.73
C ASP A 79 -4.20 6.42 -10.56
N ILE A 80 -3.66 5.19 -10.60
CA ILE A 80 -2.71 4.69 -9.60
C ILE A 80 -1.44 5.55 -9.56
N ALA A 81 -0.93 5.96 -10.72
CA ALA A 81 0.24 6.84 -10.80
C ALA A 81 -0.05 8.27 -10.29
N PHE A 82 -1.31 8.71 -10.30
CA PHE A 82 -1.73 10.03 -9.81
C PHE A 82 -2.20 10.05 -8.35
N LEU A 83 -2.16 8.92 -7.64
CA LEU A 83 -2.46 8.90 -6.21
C LEU A 83 -1.52 9.84 -5.44
N SER A 84 -2.02 10.43 -4.35
CA SER A 84 -1.26 11.33 -3.47
C SER A 84 -0.11 10.64 -2.70
N ARG A 85 0.15 9.36 -2.99
CA ARG A 85 1.10 8.49 -2.30
C ARG A 85 1.92 7.71 -3.32
N ILE A 86 3.12 7.30 -2.91
CA ILE A 86 4.02 6.54 -3.78
C ILE A 86 3.48 5.11 -3.93
N VAL A 87 2.90 4.84 -5.09
CA VAL A 87 2.47 3.51 -5.52
C VAL A 87 3.13 3.19 -6.85
N THR A 88 3.66 1.99 -6.98
CA THR A 88 4.27 1.50 -8.22
C THR A 88 3.54 0.24 -8.67
N LEU A 89 3.34 0.09 -9.98
CA LEU A 89 2.83 -1.14 -10.57
C LEU A 89 3.99 -1.92 -11.18
N ASN A 90 4.18 -3.15 -10.70
CA ASN A 90 5.26 -4.04 -11.10
C ASN A 90 4.69 -5.30 -11.75
N ASN A 91 5.51 -5.95 -12.57
CA ASN A 91 5.21 -7.25 -13.18
C ASN A 91 3.86 -7.25 -13.91
N LEU A 92 3.57 -6.16 -14.61
CA LEU A 92 2.31 -5.99 -15.33
C LEU A 92 2.26 -6.93 -16.53
N SER A 93 1.22 -7.75 -16.58
CA SER A 93 0.94 -8.67 -17.68
C SER A 93 -0.52 -8.50 -18.09
N ILE A 94 -0.78 -8.40 -19.39
CA ILE A 94 -2.13 -8.27 -19.95
C ILE A 94 -2.33 -9.40 -20.95
N ALA A 95 -3.42 -10.14 -20.79
CA ALA A 95 -3.80 -11.24 -21.67
C ALA A 95 -5.30 -11.15 -22.03
N PRO A 96 -5.73 -11.69 -23.18
CA PRO A 96 -7.15 -11.83 -23.50
C PRO A 96 -7.89 -12.64 -22.43
N GLY A 97 -9.11 -12.22 -22.11
CA GLY A 97 -10.00 -12.94 -21.21
C GLY A 97 -10.47 -14.26 -21.82
N SER A 98 -10.77 -15.25 -20.98
CA SER A 98 -11.01 -16.64 -21.39
C SER A 98 -12.26 -16.86 -22.26
N LYS A 99 -13.15 -15.87 -22.38
CA LYS A 99 -14.46 -16.03 -23.02
C LYS A 99 -14.82 -14.93 -24.02
N ASP A 100 -14.18 -13.78 -23.96
CA ASP A 100 -14.55 -12.60 -24.75
C ASP A 100 -13.28 -11.89 -25.21
N THR A 101 -13.15 -11.69 -26.52
CA THR A 101 -11.96 -11.07 -27.13
C THR A 101 -11.82 -9.59 -26.79
N ASP A 102 -12.91 -8.94 -26.37
CA ASP A 102 -12.93 -7.51 -26.05
C ASP A 102 -12.63 -7.22 -24.56
N VAL A 103 -12.56 -8.27 -23.75
CA VAL A 103 -12.20 -8.20 -22.32
C VAL A 103 -10.78 -8.70 -22.13
N LEU A 104 -9.97 -7.93 -21.43
CA LEU A 104 -8.60 -8.27 -21.07
C LEU A 104 -8.51 -8.55 -19.57
N SER A 105 -7.62 -9.46 -19.20
CA SER A 105 -7.19 -9.70 -17.83
C SER A 105 -5.82 -9.07 -17.64
N MET A 106 -5.70 -8.19 -16.65
CA MET A 106 -4.42 -7.64 -16.20
C MET A 106 -4.04 -8.24 -14.85
N ASP A 107 -2.86 -8.84 -14.80
CA ASP A 107 -2.17 -9.24 -13.58
C ASP A 107 -1.05 -8.25 -13.27
N ALA A 108 -0.95 -7.79 -12.03
CA ALA A 108 0.16 -6.93 -11.59
C ALA A 108 0.42 -7.06 -10.08
N THR A 109 1.51 -6.45 -9.64
CA THR A 109 1.81 -6.25 -8.22
C THR A 109 1.94 -4.76 -7.94
N ALA A 110 1.01 -4.19 -7.19
CA ALA A 110 1.15 -2.83 -6.68
C ALA A 110 2.09 -2.84 -5.46
N ARG A 111 3.05 -1.93 -5.39
CA ARG A 111 3.92 -1.75 -4.22
C ARG A 111 3.77 -0.36 -3.67
N THR A 112 3.59 -0.29 -2.36
CA THR A 112 3.40 0.94 -1.61
C THR A 112 4.52 1.07 -0.58
N PHE A 113 4.90 2.29 -0.24
CA PHE A 113 6.07 2.54 0.62
C PHE A 113 5.68 3.40 1.82
N ARG A 114 6.27 3.07 2.98
CA ARG A 114 6.24 3.93 4.16
C ARG A 114 7.59 3.98 4.83
N TYR A 115 7.88 5.05 5.56
CA TYR A 115 9.04 5.11 6.44
C TYR A 115 8.85 4.19 7.64
N LEU A 116 9.97 3.67 8.16
CA LEU A 116 10.02 2.99 9.44
C LEU A 116 10.14 4.02 10.56
N ASP A 117 9.42 3.78 11.65
CA ASP A 117 9.54 4.61 12.84
C ASP A 117 10.86 4.34 13.57
N ALA A 118 11.32 5.28 14.40
CA ALA A 118 12.62 5.18 15.08
C ALA A 118 12.79 3.87 15.89
N ASP A 119 11.70 3.36 16.46
CA ASP A 119 11.67 2.11 17.21
C ASP A 119 11.78 0.89 16.27
N GLU A 120 11.15 0.93 15.10
CA GLU A 120 11.24 -0.12 14.08
C GLU A 120 12.65 -0.17 13.47
N VAL A 121 13.27 0.99 13.22
CA VAL A 121 14.66 1.08 12.74
C VAL A 121 15.64 0.52 13.77
N LYS A 122 15.45 0.83 15.06
CA LYS A 122 16.27 0.25 16.14
C LYS A 122 16.10 -1.27 16.23
N ALA A 123 14.86 -1.75 16.25
CA ALA A 123 14.56 -3.18 16.31
C ALA A 123 15.18 -3.95 15.12
N GLN A 124 15.16 -3.38 13.92
CA GLN A 124 15.74 -4.00 12.74
C GLN A 124 17.28 -4.02 12.79
N ARG A 125 17.92 -2.95 13.26
CA ARG A 125 19.38 -2.90 13.49
C ARG A 125 19.84 -3.92 14.52
N ASP A 126 19.08 -4.10 15.60
CA ASP A 126 19.39 -5.08 16.64
C ASP A 126 19.20 -6.52 16.16
N ALA A 127 18.18 -6.78 15.33
CA ALA A 127 17.97 -8.06 14.69
C ALA A 127 19.09 -8.41 13.69
N ALA A 128 19.59 -7.41 12.94
CA ALA A 128 20.71 -7.59 12.01
C ALA A 128 22.04 -7.88 12.72
N LYS A 129 22.29 -7.27 13.89
CA LYS A 129 23.47 -7.56 14.72
C LYS A 129 23.46 -8.95 15.34
N ARG A 130 22.29 -9.51 15.67
CA ARG A 130 22.15 -10.86 16.25
C ARG A 130 22.31 -11.99 15.23
N LYS A 131 22.22 -11.70 13.93
CA LYS A 131 22.44 -12.67 12.84
C LYS A 131 23.89 -12.71 12.34
N LYS A 132 24.74 -11.80 12.82
CA LYS A 132 26.20 -11.80 12.59
C LYS A 132 26.89 -12.47 13.76
#